data_AF-A0A2T2R4A3-F1
#
_entry.id   AF-A0A2T2R4A3-F1
#
_cell.length_a   1.000
_cell.length_b   1.000
_cell.length_c   1.000
_cell.angle_alpha   90.00
_cell.angle_beta   90.00
_cell.angle_gamma   90.00
#
_symmetry.space_group_name_H-M   'P 1'
#
loop_
_entity.id
_entity.type
_entity.pdbx_description
1 polymer ?
#
loop_
_entity_poly.entity_id
_entity_poly.type
_entity_poly.pdbx_seq_one_letter_code
_entity_poly.pdbx_strand_id
1 'polypeptide(L)'
;MAVIKHPDQRVGLLIDTQNLYHSAKNLYQSKVNFNSVLDTAVSNRKLIRAIAYVITTESGEEKSFFEALENMGIETKTKDLQVFAGGAKKADWDVGMAVDAIKLALRLDAVILATGDGDFVPLVKYLQINEGCQVEVIGFGKSSSSQLVESSDDFIDMDEDPGKFLMD
;
A
#
# COMPACT_ATOMS: atom_id res chain seq x y z
N MET A 1 7.21 7.91 18.03
CA MET A 1 7.91 9.18 17.75
C MET A 1 7.94 9.33 16.25
N ALA A 2 7.64 10.51 15.69
CA ALA A 2 7.68 10.69 14.24
C ALA A 2 9.09 10.38 13.72
N VAL A 3 9.16 9.53 12.70
CA VAL A 3 10.43 9.12 12.09
C VAL A 3 11.06 10.28 11.31
N ILE A 4 12.39 10.30 11.19
CA ILE A 4 13.10 11.34 10.46
C ILE A 4 13.00 11.03 8.95
N LYS A 5 12.45 11.96 8.16
CA LYS A 5 12.35 11.85 6.70
C LYS A 5 13.35 12.79 6.04
N HIS A 6 14.33 12.23 5.32
CA HIS A 6 15.33 13.02 4.61
C HIS A 6 14.95 13.15 3.12
N PRO A 7 15.08 14.34 2.49
CA PRO A 7 14.65 14.56 1.10
C PRO A 7 15.31 13.61 0.08
N ASP A 8 16.54 13.16 0.35
CA ASP A 8 17.28 12.27 -0.56
C ASP A 8 17.06 10.77 -0.30
N GLN A 9 16.22 10.41 0.68
CA GLN A 9 15.81 9.01 0.87
C GLN A 9 15.16 8.48 -0.40
N ARG A 10 15.63 7.32 -0.84
CA ARG A 10 15.05 6.53 -1.92
C ARG A 10 13.87 5.73 -1.35
N VAL A 11 12.68 6.04 -1.81
CA VAL A 11 11.45 5.45 -1.26
C VAL A 11 10.75 4.55 -2.27
N GLY A 12 10.23 3.42 -1.78
CA GLY A 12 9.34 2.55 -2.53
C GLY A 12 7.96 2.52 -1.89
N LEU A 13 6.91 2.64 -2.68
CA LEU A 13 5.52 2.56 -2.22
C LEU A 13 4.86 1.29 -2.78
N LEU A 14 4.35 0.44 -1.89
CA LEU A 14 3.61 -0.78 -2.26
C LEU A 14 2.16 -0.63 -1.77
N ILE A 15 1.21 -0.70 -2.70
CA ILE A 15 -0.20 -0.35 -2.46
C ILE A 15 -1.06 -1.59 -2.57
N ASP A 16 -1.65 -1.98 -1.44
CA ASP A 16 -2.73 -2.95 -1.39
C ASP A 16 -4.04 -2.25 -1.73
N THR A 17 -4.34 -2.21 -3.02
CA THR A 17 -5.52 -1.48 -3.52
C THR A 17 -6.82 -2.07 -3.00
N GLN A 18 -6.86 -3.38 -2.76
CA GLN A 18 -8.04 -4.07 -2.27
C GLN A 18 -8.31 -3.69 -0.82
N ASN A 19 -7.28 -3.73 0.04
CA ASN A 19 -7.42 -3.33 1.44
C ASN A 19 -7.90 -1.87 1.56
N LEU A 20 -7.24 -0.94 0.86
CA LEU A 20 -7.62 0.47 0.91
C LEU A 20 -9.02 0.73 0.34
N TYR A 21 -9.39 0.07 -0.77
CA TYR A 21 -10.71 0.22 -1.37
C TYR A 21 -11.81 -0.28 -0.43
N HIS A 22 -11.64 -1.45 0.18
CA HIS A 22 -12.61 -1.99 1.15
C HIS A 22 -12.74 -1.09 2.38
N SER A 23 -11.62 -0.58 2.90
CA SER A 23 -11.64 0.35 4.03
C SER A 23 -12.38 1.65 3.70
N ALA A 24 -12.05 2.30 2.58
CA ALA A 24 -12.73 3.53 2.15
C ALA A 24 -14.23 3.31 1.90
N LYS A 25 -14.59 2.21 1.24
CA LYS A 25 -15.98 1.87 0.97
C LYS A 25 -16.75 1.58 2.26
N ASN A 26 -16.21 0.78 3.17
CA ASN A 26 -16.93 0.37 4.38
C ASN A 26 -17.04 1.50 5.40
N LEU A 27 -15.97 2.29 5.58
CA LEU A 27 -15.93 3.37 6.57
C LEU A 27 -16.60 4.65 6.08
N TYR A 28 -16.47 4.97 4.79
CA TYR A 28 -16.81 6.29 4.25
C TYR A 28 -17.76 6.25 3.04
N GLN A 29 -18.05 5.08 2.47
CA GLN A 29 -18.86 4.94 1.25
C GLN A 29 -18.29 5.72 0.05
N SER A 30 -16.96 5.90 0.02
CA SER A 30 -16.23 6.69 -0.99
C SER A 30 -15.10 5.88 -1.62
N LYS A 31 -14.49 6.43 -2.67
CA LYS A 31 -13.29 5.85 -3.31
C LYS A 31 -12.02 6.51 -2.78
N VAL A 32 -10.90 5.81 -2.90
CA VAL A 32 -9.58 6.32 -2.48
C VAL A 32 -9.00 7.23 -3.56
N ASN A 33 -8.50 8.39 -3.14
CA ASN A 33 -7.70 9.28 -3.96
C ASN A 33 -6.22 8.86 -3.90
N PHE A 34 -5.82 7.97 -4.82
CA PHE A 34 -4.45 7.43 -4.84
C PHE A 34 -3.37 8.47 -5.15
N ASN A 35 -3.71 9.61 -5.78
CA ASN A 35 -2.76 10.70 -5.98
C ASN A 35 -2.36 11.31 -4.63
N SER A 36 -3.35 11.61 -3.78
CA SER A 36 -3.11 12.12 -2.43
C SER A 36 -2.36 11.12 -1.55
N VAL A 37 -2.65 9.82 -1.70
CA VAL A 37 -1.91 8.74 -1.01
C VAL A 37 -0.45 8.77 -1.42
N LEU A 38 -0.16 8.77 -2.73
CA LEU A 38 1.19 8.82 -3.28
C LEU A 38 1.95 10.04 -2.78
N ASP A 39 1.39 11.24 -2.97
CA ASP A 39 2.03 12.51 -2.62
C ASP A 39 2.35 12.59 -1.11
N THR A 40 1.39 12.16 -0.27
CA THR A 40 1.57 12.20 1.18
C THR A 40 2.57 11.17 1.66
N ALA A 41 2.48 9.94 1.16
CA ALA A 41 3.40 8.86 1.50
C ALA A 41 4.84 9.23 1.12
N VAL A 42 5.05 9.69 -0.11
CA VAL A 42 6.39 10.02 -0.63
C VAL A 42 6.97 11.24 0.10
N SER A 43 6.15 12.20 0.51
CA SER A 43 6.59 13.34 1.34
C SER A 43 7.81 14.09 0.76
N ASN A 44 7.77 14.35 -0.56
CA ASN A 44 8.83 15.06 -1.30
C ASN A 44 10.22 14.36 -1.27
N ARG A 45 10.26 13.04 -1.11
CA ARG A 45 11.47 12.20 -1.19
C ARG A 45 11.69 11.64 -2.59
N LYS A 46 12.82 10.95 -2.82
CA LYS A 46 13.14 10.34 -4.12
C LYS A 46 12.34 9.05 -4.32
N LEU A 47 11.16 9.14 -4.94
CA LEU A 47 10.39 7.95 -5.33
C LEU A 47 11.17 7.13 -6.37
N ILE A 48 11.48 5.88 -6.02
CA ILE A 48 12.14 4.92 -6.92
C ILE A 48 11.12 4.06 -7.66
N ARG A 49 10.09 3.58 -6.95
CA ARG A 49 8.96 2.84 -7.52
C ARG A 49 7.71 3.00 -6.67
N ALA A 50 6.57 3.09 -7.32
CA ALA A 50 5.26 2.86 -6.72
C ALA A 50 4.59 1.68 -7.43
N ILE A 51 4.08 0.70 -6.69
CA ILE A 51 3.43 -0.49 -7.26
C ILE A 51 2.07 -0.67 -6.61
N ALA A 52 1.02 -0.70 -7.41
CA ALA A 52 -0.33 -1.04 -7.02
C ALA A 52 -0.65 -2.50 -7.36
N TYR A 53 -1.05 -3.25 -6.34
CA TYR A 53 -1.46 -4.64 -6.44
C TYR A 53 -2.98 -4.71 -6.58
N VAL A 54 -3.46 -5.13 -7.75
CA VAL A 54 -4.87 -5.10 -8.13
C VAL A 54 -5.36 -6.51 -8.47
N ILE A 55 -6.59 -6.82 -8.06
CA ILE A 55 -7.28 -8.05 -8.45
C ILE A 55 -8.25 -7.72 -9.55
N THR A 56 -8.05 -8.36 -10.70
CA THR A 56 -8.88 -8.18 -11.88
C THR A 56 -10.09 -9.09 -11.84
N THR A 57 -11.26 -8.51 -12.15
CA THR A 57 -12.48 -9.27 -12.43
C THR A 57 -12.72 -9.38 -13.94
N GLU A 58 -13.41 -10.44 -14.37
CA GLU A 58 -13.63 -10.74 -15.79
C GLU A 58 -14.43 -9.66 -16.55
N SER A 59 -15.03 -8.69 -15.85
CA SER A 59 -15.86 -7.63 -16.45
C SER A 59 -15.07 -6.56 -17.20
N GLY A 60 -13.76 -6.43 -16.95
CA GLY A 60 -12.90 -5.47 -17.66
C GLY A 60 -13.15 -3.98 -17.33
N GLU A 61 -13.96 -3.69 -16.32
CA GLU A 61 -14.35 -2.33 -15.90
C GLU A 61 -13.19 -1.52 -15.26
N GLU A 62 -12.04 -2.15 -15.05
CA GLU A 62 -10.89 -1.58 -14.32
C GLU A 62 -9.90 -0.83 -15.23
N LYS A 63 -10.12 -0.81 -16.56
CA LYS A 63 -9.15 -0.23 -17.50
C LYS A 63 -8.86 1.25 -17.24
N SER A 64 -9.90 2.05 -17.00
CA SER A 64 -9.74 3.48 -16.67
C SER A 64 -9.03 3.71 -15.34
N PHE A 65 -9.19 2.78 -14.39
CA PHE A 65 -8.48 2.81 -13.11
C PHE A 65 -6.98 2.53 -13.30
N PHE A 66 -6.62 1.53 -14.11
CA PHE A 66 -5.22 1.26 -14.46
C PHE A 66 -4.56 2.43 -15.18
N GLU A 67 -5.23 3.01 -16.17
CA GLU A 67 -4.74 4.18 -16.89
C GLU A 67 -4.53 5.37 -15.94
N ALA A 68 -5.42 5.58 -14.96
CA ALA A 68 -5.24 6.62 -13.95
C ALA A 68 -3.99 6.37 -13.08
N LEU A 69 -3.80 5.14 -12.60
CA LEU A 69 -2.61 4.76 -11.79
C LEU A 69 -1.31 4.98 -12.57
N GLU A 70 -1.26 4.53 -13.82
CA GLU A 70 -0.08 4.69 -14.68
C GLU A 70 0.25 6.15 -14.95
N ASN A 71 -0.77 6.99 -15.18
CA ASN A 71 -0.58 8.44 -15.36
C ASN A 71 -0.03 9.14 -14.12
N MET A 72 -0.25 8.57 -12.92
CA MET A 72 0.35 9.04 -11.66
C MET A 72 1.77 8.48 -11.43
N GLY A 73 2.29 7.65 -12.33
CA GLY A 73 3.58 6.97 -12.18
C GLY A 73 3.54 5.76 -11.25
N ILE A 74 2.35 5.17 -11.03
CA ILE A 74 2.17 3.96 -10.24
C ILE A 74 2.12 2.74 -11.18
N GLU A 75 3.09 1.84 -11.06
CA GLU A 75 3.10 0.57 -11.78
C GLU A 75 1.94 -0.31 -11.29
N THR A 76 1.27 -1.04 -12.19
CA THR A 76 0.18 -1.95 -11.82
C THR A 76 0.62 -3.40 -11.93
N LYS A 77 0.28 -4.21 -10.92
CA LYS A 77 0.42 -5.67 -10.95
C LYS A 77 -0.94 -6.30 -10.75
N THR A 78 -1.39 -7.06 -11.75
CA THR A 78 -2.72 -7.69 -11.77
C THR A 78 -2.63 -9.19 -11.51
N LYS A 79 -3.61 -9.71 -10.78
CA LYS A 79 -3.77 -11.14 -10.52
C LYS A 79 -5.23 -11.50 -10.70
N ASP A 80 -5.47 -12.53 -11.51
CA ASP A 80 -6.82 -13.02 -11.73
C ASP A 80 -7.36 -13.68 -10.47
N LEU A 81 -8.66 -13.51 -10.23
CA LEU A 81 -9.37 -14.16 -9.14
C LEU A 81 -9.23 -15.68 -9.24
N GLN A 82 -8.48 -16.29 -8.33
CA GLN A 82 -8.24 -17.73 -8.38
C GLN A 82 -9.38 -18.47 -7.66
N VAL A 83 -10.13 -19.28 -8.41
CA VAL A 83 -11.16 -20.18 -7.89
C VAL A 83 -10.57 -21.58 -7.74
N PHE A 84 -10.44 -22.05 -6.50
CA PHE A 84 -9.96 -23.40 -6.21
C PHE A 84 -11.06 -24.44 -6.43
N ALA A 85 -10.66 -25.69 -6.66
CA ALA A 85 -11.57 -26.81 -6.92
C ALA A 85 -12.63 -27.03 -5.79
N GLY A 86 -12.36 -26.55 -4.57
CA GLY A 86 -13.30 -26.55 -3.45
C GLY A 86 -14.23 -25.34 -3.34
N GLY A 87 -14.25 -24.46 -4.34
CA GLY A 87 -15.06 -23.23 -4.36
C GLY A 87 -14.46 -22.05 -3.57
N ALA A 88 -13.36 -22.26 -2.84
CA ALA A 88 -12.62 -21.18 -2.19
C ALA A 88 -12.06 -20.23 -3.25
N LYS A 89 -12.26 -18.92 -3.04
CA LYS A 89 -11.72 -17.86 -3.90
C LYS A 89 -10.58 -17.20 -3.15
N LYS A 90 -9.38 -17.18 -3.74
CA LYS A 90 -8.24 -16.45 -3.17
C LYS A 90 -7.93 -15.25 -4.06
N ALA A 91 -7.93 -14.08 -3.43
CA ALA A 91 -7.81 -12.79 -4.08
C ALA A 91 -6.81 -11.89 -3.35
N ASP A 92 -5.92 -12.41 -2.50
CA ASP A 92 -4.89 -11.58 -1.87
C ASP A 92 -3.61 -11.51 -2.72
N TRP A 93 -2.90 -10.41 -2.51
CA TRP A 93 -1.58 -10.15 -3.09
C TRP A 93 -0.47 -10.26 -2.04
N ASP A 94 -0.77 -10.63 -0.80
CA ASP A 94 0.10 -10.46 0.36
C ASP A 94 1.48 -11.07 0.15
N VAL A 95 1.53 -12.31 -0.31
CA VAL A 95 2.80 -13.00 -0.60
C VAL A 95 3.56 -12.30 -1.73
N GLY A 96 2.88 -11.87 -2.78
CA GLY A 96 3.51 -11.19 -3.92
C GLY A 96 4.07 -9.82 -3.52
N MET A 97 3.28 -9.05 -2.78
CA MET A 97 3.68 -7.76 -2.24
C MET A 97 4.86 -7.90 -1.28
N ALA A 98 4.85 -8.89 -0.38
CA ALA A 98 5.96 -9.14 0.54
C ALA A 98 7.25 -9.53 -0.20
N VAL A 99 7.16 -10.40 -1.21
CA VAL A 99 8.33 -10.80 -2.01
C VAL A 99 8.92 -9.62 -2.77
N ASP A 100 8.07 -8.76 -3.34
CA ASP A 100 8.54 -7.56 -4.04
C ASP A 100 9.15 -6.53 -3.09
N ALA A 101 8.56 -6.31 -1.92
CA ALA A 101 9.10 -5.42 -0.90
C ALA A 101 10.53 -5.84 -0.51
N ILE A 102 10.73 -7.14 -0.22
CA ILE A 102 12.07 -7.69 0.11
C ILE A 102 13.06 -7.48 -1.05
N LYS A 103 12.64 -7.73 -2.29
CA LYS A 103 13.52 -7.54 -3.47
C LYS A 103 13.90 -6.08 -3.70
N LEU A 104 12.97 -5.15 -3.44
CA LEU A 104 13.19 -3.73 -3.64
C LEU A 104 14.01 -3.11 -2.51
N ALA A 105 13.89 -3.62 -1.29
CA ALA A 105 14.55 -3.12 -0.08
C ALA A 105 16.05 -2.85 -0.28
N LEU A 106 16.76 -3.71 -1.00
CA LEU A 106 18.19 -3.56 -1.32
C LEU A 106 18.56 -2.25 -2.05
N ARG A 107 17.58 -1.52 -2.59
CA ARG A 107 17.76 -0.25 -3.32
C ARG A 107 17.01 0.91 -2.68
N LEU A 108 16.39 0.70 -1.53
CA LEU A 108 15.53 1.66 -0.87
C LEU A 108 16.09 2.00 0.50
N ASP A 109 15.93 3.26 0.89
CA ASP A 109 16.24 3.72 2.24
C ASP A 109 14.97 3.66 3.12
N ALA A 110 13.79 3.79 2.51
CA ALA A 110 12.51 3.55 3.16
C ALA A 110 11.53 2.78 2.26
N VAL A 111 10.75 1.90 2.88
CA VAL A 111 9.65 1.15 2.26
C VAL A 111 8.35 1.60 2.89
N ILE A 112 7.38 1.95 2.05
CA ILE A 112 6.06 2.40 2.48
C ILE A 112 5.04 1.35 2.06
N LEU A 113 4.27 0.83 3.02
CA LEU A 113 3.17 -0.08 2.79
C LEU A 113 1.85 0.68 2.90
N ALA A 114 1.09 0.74 1.82
CA ALA A 114 -0.24 1.31 1.79
C ALA A 114 -1.28 0.22 2.03
N THR A 115 -1.51 -0.11 3.31
CA THR A 115 -2.41 -1.18 3.79
C THR A 115 -2.68 -1.01 5.29
N GLY A 116 -3.79 -1.57 5.77
CA GLY A 116 -4.08 -1.75 7.20
C GLY A 116 -3.88 -3.20 7.69
N ASP A 117 -3.42 -4.11 6.85
CA ASP A 117 -3.40 -5.55 7.17
C ASP A 117 -2.27 -5.96 8.13
N GLY A 118 -2.64 -6.58 9.25
CA GLY A 118 -1.73 -7.07 10.27
C GLY A 118 -0.82 -8.21 9.80
N ASP A 119 -1.17 -8.91 8.73
CA ASP A 119 -0.38 -10.01 8.19
C ASP A 119 0.99 -9.55 7.63
N PHE A 120 1.18 -8.25 7.43
CA PHE A 120 2.48 -7.67 7.04
C PHE A 120 3.43 -7.39 8.20
N VAL A 121 3.05 -7.57 9.47
CA VAL A 121 3.95 -7.37 10.61
C VAL A 121 5.29 -8.14 10.47
N PRO A 122 5.31 -9.42 10.04
CA PRO A 122 6.57 -10.14 9.81
C PRO A 122 7.43 -9.48 8.71
N LEU A 123 6.81 -8.95 7.65
CA LEU A 123 7.51 -8.24 6.59
C LEU A 123 8.14 -6.94 7.12
N VAL A 124 7.37 -6.15 7.88
CA VAL A 124 7.87 -4.90 8.51
C VAL A 124 9.14 -5.20 9.32
N LYS A 125 9.08 -6.19 10.21
CA LYS A 125 10.22 -6.58 11.04
C LYS A 125 11.41 -7.05 10.22
N TYR A 126 11.17 -7.84 9.17
CA TYR A 126 12.23 -8.30 8.29
C TYR A 126 12.93 -7.12 7.60
N LEU A 127 12.19 -6.19 7.01
CA LEU A 127 12.74 -5.03 6.32
C LEU A 127 13.56 -4.13 7.27
N GLN A 128 13.09 -3.93 8.49
CA GLN A 128 13.81 -3.17 9.52
C GLN A 128 15.10 -3.85 9.97
N ILE A 129 15.02 -5.14 10.33
CA ILE A 129 16.12 -5.84 11.00
C ILE A 129 17.17 -6.35 10.00
N ASN A 130 16.73 -6.87 8.86
CA ASN A 130 17.60 -7.53 7.90
C ASN A 130 18.09 -6.59 6.79
N GLU A 131 17.23 -5.70 6.30
CA GLU A 131 17.56 -4.80 5.20
C GLU A 131 17.94 -3.39 5.69
N GLY A 132 17.66 -3.07 6.95
CA GLY A 132 17.94 -1.76 7.54
C GLY A 132 17.07 -0.63 6.97
N CYS A 133 15.97 -0.97 6.28
CA CYS A 133 15.04 0.02 5.75
C CYS A 133 14.19 0.59 6.88
N GLN A 134 13.92 1.89 6.78
CA GLN A 134 12.80 2.50 7.49
C GLN A 134 11.48 1.99 6.89
N VAL A 135 10.53 1.54 7.70
CA VAL A 135 9.25 1.01 7.24
C VAL A 135 8.11 1.88 7.73
N GLU A 136 7.42 2.49 6.78
CA GLU A 136 6.26 3.35 7.05
C GLU A 136 5.00 2.66 6.56
N VAL A 137 3.88 2.95 7.21
CA VAL A 137 2.56 2.45 6.81
C VAL A 137 1.64 3.64 6.58
N ILE A 138 0.83 3.59 5.52
CA ILE A 138 -0.24 4.55 5.26
C ILE A 138 -1.55 3.78 5.10
N GLY A 139 -2.56 4.15 5.88
CA GLY A 139 -3.80 3.37 5.99
C GLY A 139 -4.91 4.15 6.66
N PHE A 140 -6.12 3.62 6.64
CA PHE A 140 -7.21 4.14 7.48
C PHE A 140 -7.09 3.52 8.87
N GLY A 141 -6.71 4.30 9.87
CA GLY A 141 -6.42 3.85 11.25
C GLY A 141 -7.54 3.02 11.85
N LYS A 142 -8.81 3.39 11.65
CA LYS A 142 -10.01 2.67 12.12
C LYS A 142 -10.12 1.23 11.58
N SER A 143 -9.48 0.94 10.45
CA SER A 143 -9.46 -0.39 9.83
C SER A 143 -8.08 -1.06 9.89
N SER A 144 -7.08 -0.41 10.48
CA SER A 144 -5.71 -0.89 10.51
C SER A 144 -5.44 -1.72 11.76
N SER A 145 -4.65 -2.78 11.62
CA SER A 145 -4.19 -3.57 12.75
C SER A 145 -3.32 -2.74 13.70
N SER A 146 -3.66 -2.72 14.99
CA SER A 146 -2.84 -2.03 15.99
C SER A 146 -1.42 -2.57 16.05
N GLN A 147 -1.24 -3.88 15.83
CA GLN A 147 0.08 -4.51 15.79
C GLN A 147 0.92 -4.03 14.59
N LEU A 148 0.28 -3.76 13.45
CA LEU A 148 0.96 -3.19 12.29
C LEU A 148 1.43 -1.77 12.59
N VAL A 149 0.51 -0.94 13.10
CA VAL A 149 0.79 0.45 13.50
C VAL A 149 1.95 0.51 14.50
N GLU A 150 1.90 -0.32 15.54
CA GLU A 150 2.94 -0.38 16.59
C GLU A 150 4.29 -0.93 16.08
N SER A 151 4.29 -1.76 15.03
CA SER A 151 5.52 -2.35 14.48
C SER A 151 6.21 -1.45 13.45
N SER A 152 5.47 -0.56 12.78
CA SER A 152 6.02 0.38 11.80
C SER A 152 6.81 1.52 12.45
N ASP A 153 7.78 2.08 11.74
CA ASP A 153 8.55 3.25 12.20
C ASP A 153 7.70 4.53 12.17
N ASP A 154 6.71 4.59 11.27
CA ASP A 154 5.74 5.68 11.15
C ASP A 154 4.42 5.15 10.60
N PHE A 155 3.31 5.72 11.08
CA PHE A 155 1.97 5.43 10.58
C PHE A 155 1.29 6.73 10.17
N ILE A 156 0.94 6.82 8.90
CA ILE A 156 0.21 7.95 8.31
C ILE A 156 -1.27 7.58 8.31
N ASP A 157 -2.01 8.11 9.28
CA ASP A 157 -3.43 7.83 9.42
C ASP A 157 -4.26 8.72 8.47
N MET A 158 -4.85 8.09 7.46
CA MET A 158 -5.74 8.77 6.51
C MET A 158 -7.07 9.21 7.15
N ASP A 159 -7.42 8.68 8.33
CA ASP A 159 -8.61 9.10 9.07
C ASP A 159 -8.48 10.49 9.70
N GLU A 160 -7.26 11.05 9.80
CA GLU A 160 -7.03 12.40 10.32
C GLU A 160 -7.48 13.49 9.34
N ASP A 161 -7.44 13.22 8.03
CA ASP A 161 -7.95 14.11 6.99
C ASP A 161 -8.61 13.32 5.85
N PRO A 162 -9.79 12.70 6.09
CA PRO A 162 -10.43 11.83 5.10
C PRO A 162 -10.76 12.56 3.80
N GLY A 163 -11.07 13.87 3.87
CA GLY A 163 -11.41 14.68 2.68
C GLY A 163 -10.26 14.81 1.68
N LYS A 164 -9.02 14.63 2.12
CA LYS A 164 -7.84 14.60 1.25
C LYS A 164 -7.66 13.26 0.53
N PHE A 165 -7.98 12.15 1.22
CA PHE A 165 -7.72 10.79 0.76
C PHE A 165 -8.92 10.10 0.12
N LEU A 166 -10.09 10.72 0.17
CA LEU A 166 -11.32 10.21 -0.42
C LEU A 166 -11.74 11.06 -1.62
N MET A 167 -12.47 10.45 -2.54
CA MET A 167 -13.11 11.09 -3.67
C MET A 167 -14.54 10.56 -3.84
N ASP A 168 -15.42 11.44 -4.33
CA ASP A 168 -16.83 11.16 -4.60
C ASP A 168 -17.04 10.10 -5.70
#